data_AF-A0A7Y0KMY4-F1
#
_entry.id   AF-A0A7Y0KMY4-F1
#
_cell.length_a   1.000
_cell.length_b   1.000
_cell.length_c   1.000
_cell.angle_alpha   90.00
_cell.angle_beta   90.00
_cell.angle_gamma   90.00
#
_symmetry.space_group_name_H-M   'P 1'
#
loop_
_entity.id
_entity.type
_entity.pdbx_description
1 polymer ?
#
loop_
_entity_poly.entity_id
_entity_poly.type
_entity_poly.pdbx_seq_one_letter_code
_entity_poly.pdbx_strand_id
1 'polypeptide(L)'
;MRVFLSHTSELRRHPAGASFIDKVEAAVIAAGHVPVDMKHWSAEPHPPVQVCREAVESTDVYLGVLGFRYGSTVPDHHPTVSYTELEFDTAHRAGKPLLVFLLDTTEGHRELFAEVEHAREQEAFRRRVGQARITRDTATSPDELATLVERALHKLTVTIGDSPATSAGLRVWRVPPRNQVFTGRSEVFAVLRAALEQGERAVSVIHALHGMGGVGKTALAIEYAHCHGEDYDLVWWVPSEDPAMIPASLAECAQSIGLAGTSEAVGVAVARLHTFFHDHDRWLICFDNAEDPATLLEHLPAGPGHVLITSRNPNWEGIADPVALDVLGRGEAVTLLQARAPALSDTEAARVAAALDRLPLALTQAGAYLAESGMDTEHYLRLLDSRAREITARGRPADYPTSLAASWGLVFDHLADDEPAALQLLTIGAYLAPEPIPFSLFTGHTDLLPDPLAAVAGDPLAFTDLTGQLRRRALARIDTDSLTLHRLVQALLRERHDREHDNGADAP
;
A
#
# COMPACT_ATOMS: atom_id res chain seq x y z
N MET A 1 -1.22 -19.31 6.93
CA MET A 1 -2.36 -19.93 6.23
C MET A 1 -3.62 -19.78 7.08
N ARG A 2 -4.77 -19.53 6.44
CA ARG A 2 -6.10 -19.62 7.04
C ARG A 2 -6.52 -21.10 7.00
N VAL A 3 -6.80 -21.69 8.14
CA VAL A 3 -7.16 -23.11 8.27
C VAL A 3 -8.64 -23.21 8.60
N PHE A 4 -9.44 -23.75 7.68
CA PHE A 4 -10.85 -24.01 7.92
C PHE A 4 -11.02 -25.20 8.85
N LEU A 5 -11.66 -24.99 10.01
CA LEU A 5 -11.95 -26.03 10.98
C LEU A 5 -13.34 -26.61 10.75
N SER A 6 -13.39 -27.83 10.20
CA SER A 6 -14.63 -28.58 10.03
C SER A 6 -14.76 -29.64 11.12
N HIS A 7 -15.82 -29.57 11.90
CA HIS A 7 -16.10 -30.53 12.97
C HIS A 7 -17.58 -30.52 13.35
N THR A 8 -18.01 -31.54 14.07
CA THR A 8 -19.35 -31.63 14.66
C THR A 8 -19.41 -30.87 16.00
N SER A 9 -20.56 -30.30 16.32
CA SER A 9 -20.71 -29.32 17.43
C SER A 9 -20.33 -29.85 18.82
N GLU A 10 -20.44 -31.15 19.06
CA GLU A 10 -20.13 -31.81 20.33
C GLU A 10 -18.64 -31.79 20.67
N LEU A 11 -17.77 -31.84 19.65
CA LEU A 11 -16.32 -31.88 19.83
C LEU A 11 -15.75 -30.59 20.44
N ARG A 12 -16.51 -29.49 20.34
CA ARG A 12 -16.16 -28.21 20.97
C ARG A 12 -16.54 -28.15 22.45
N ARG A 13 -17.38 -29.08 22.93
CA ARG A 13 -17.84 -29.10 24.33
C ARG A 13 -17.25 -30.25 25.13
N HIS A 14 -16.58 -31.18 24.47
CA HIS A 14 -16.07 -32.40 25.10
C HIS A 14 -14.57 -32.61 24.80
N PRO A 15 -13.78 -33.09 25.77
CA PRO A 15 -14.10 -33.21 27.20
C PRO A 15 -14.25 -31.84 27.88
N ALA A 16 -14.99 -31.79 28.99
CA ALA A 16 -15.20 -30.54 29.72
C ALA A 16 -13.87 -30.00 30.27
N GLY A 17 -13.56 -28.74 29.98
CA GLY A 17 -12.35 -28.03 30.45
C GLY A 17 -11.20 -27.95 29.44
N ALA A 18 -11.14 -28.85 28.44
CA ALA A 18 -10.18 -28.79 27.34
C ALA A 18 -10.70 -29.58 26.15
N SER A 19 -11.61 -28.98 25.36
CA SER A 19 -12.28 -29.70 24.28
C SER A 19 -11.32 -30.04 23.14
N PHE A 20 -11.69 -31.01 22.29
CA PHE A 20 -10.91 -31.34 21.10
C PHE A 20 -10.68 -30.11 20.21
N ILE A 21 -11.70 -29.26 20.05
CA ILE A 21 -11.59 -28.09 19.17
C ILE A 21 -10.80 -26.96 19.79
N ASP A 22 -10.87 -26.73 21.10
CA ASP A 22 -10.02 -25.72 21.76
C ASP A 22 -8.54 -26.07 21.59
N LYS A 23 -8.21 -27.37 21.71
CA LYS A 23 -6.85 -27.89 21.52
C LYS A 23 -6.40 -27.80 20.06
N VAL A 24 -7.29 -28.05 19.10
CA VAL A 24 -7.02 -27.87 17.67
C VAL A 24 -6.81 -26.39 17.31
N GLU A 25 -7.65 -25.48 17.81
CA GLU A 25 -7.48 -24.04 17.60
C GLU A 25 -6.13 -23.55 18.16
N ALA A 26 -5.79 -23.97 19.38
CA ALA A 26 -4.50 -23.66 19.99
C ALA A 26 -3.33 -24.21 19.17
N ALA A 27 -3.42 -25.45 18.68
CA ALA A 27 -2.42 -26.08 17.82
C ALA A 27 -2.24 -25.35 16.48
N VAL A 28 -3.33 -24.92 15.85
CA VAL A 28 -3.27 -24.13 14.60
C VAL A 28 -2.58 -22.79 14.83
N ILE A 29 -2.90 -22.12 15.94
CA ILE A 29 -2.26 -20.85 16.33
C ILE A 29 -0.78 -21.05 16.66
N ALA A 30 -0.45 -22.11 17.42
CA ALA A 30 0.93 -22.46 17.78
C ALA A 30 1.78 -22.79 16.54
N ALA A 31 1.17 -23.37 15.51
CA ALA A 31 1.80 -23.59 14.20
C ALA A 31 1.91 -22.31 13.33
N GLY A 32 1.51 -21.13 13.84
CA GLY A 32 1.59 -19.86 13.13
C GLY A 32 0.51 -19.67 12.06
N HIS A 33 -0.67 -20.27 12.26
CA HIS A 33 -1.79 -20.22 11.32
C HIS A 33 -3.05 -19.64 11.96
N VAL A 34 -4.01 -19.21 11.13
CA VAL A 34 -5.24 -18.56 11.59
C VAL A 34 -6.40 -19.57 11.49
N PRO A 35 -6.97 -20.03 12.61
CA PRO A 35 -8.14 -20.91 12.58
C PRO A 35 -9.38 -20.12 12.13
N VAL A 36 -10.11 -20.66 11.17
CA VAL A 36 -11.40 -20.14 10.71
C VAL A 36 -12.48 -21.15 11.09
N ASP A 37 -13.37 -20.71 11.97
CA ASP A 37 -14.47 -21.51 12.52
C ASP A 37 -15.77 -20.69 12.38
N MET A 38 -16.84 -21.36 11.91
CA MET A 38 -18.18 -20.80 11.69
C MET A 38 -18.81 -20.13 12.92
N LYS A 39 -18.25 -20.28 14.13
CA LYS A 39 -18.75 -19.66 15.38
C LYS A 39 -18.62 -18.13 15.42
N HIS A 40 -17.79 -17.54 14.57
CA HIS A 40 -17.53 -16.10 14.59
C HIS A 40 -18.44 -15.30 13.66
N TRP A 41 -19.48 -15.91 13.09
CA TRP A 41 -20.31 -15.25 12.09
C TRP A 41 -21.62 -14.70 12.67
N SER A 42 -21.87 -13.43 12.34
CA SER A 42 -23.15 -12.75 12.48
C SER A 42 -24.20 -13.41 11.57
N ALA A 43 -25.49 -13.23 11.86
CA ALA A 43 -26.55 -13.71 10.97
C ALA A 43 -26.42 -13.10 9.56
N GLU A 44 -26.05 -13.94 8.58
CA GLU A 44 -25.89 -13.58 7.16
C GLU A 44 -27.22 -13.72 6.40
N PRO A 45 -27.52 -12.86 5.41
CA PRO A 45 -28.74 -12.94 4.60
C PRO A 45 -28.74 -14.07 3.55
N HIS A 46 -27.62 -14.77 3.37
CA HIS A 46 -27.44 -15.84 2.39
C HIS A 46 -27.83 -17.23 2.94
N PRO A 47 -28.24 -18.19 2.09
CA PRO A 47 -28.51 -19.56 2.52
C PRO A 47 -27.28 -20.19 3.20
N PRO A 48 -27.41 -20.88 4.35
CA PRO A 48 -26.27 -21.40 5.13
C PRO A 48 -25.29 -22.28 4.34
N VAL A 49 -25.76 -23.00 3.32
CA VAL A 49 -24.94 -23.79 2.39
C VAL A 49 -23.97 -22.94 1.59
N GLN A 50 -24.42 -21.79 1.10
CA GLN A 50 -23.60 -20.94 0.24
C GLN A 50 -22.48 -20.31 1.06
N VAL A 51 -22.82 -19.79 2.25
CA VAL A 51 -21.85 -19.22 3.20
C VAL A 51 -20.80 -20.25 3.61
N CYS A 52 -21.22 -21.49 3.88
CA CYS A 52 -20.33 -22.60 4.20
C CYS A 52 -19.35 -22.91 3.06
N ARG A 53 -19.82 -22.95 1.81
CA ARG A 53 -18.95 -23.17 0.63
C ARG A 53 -17.95 -22.04 0.43
N GLU A 54 -18.42 -20.80 0.43
CA GLU A 54 -17.58 -19.61 0.23
C GLU A 54 -16.50 -19.51 1.32
N ALA A 55 -16.85 -19.86 2.57
CA ALA A 55 -15.89 -19.88 3.65
C ALA A 55 -14.79 -20.91 3.46
N VAL A 56 -15.14 -22.16 3.09
CA VAL A 56 -14.16 -23.20 2.76
C VAL A 56 -13.28 -22.72 1.58
N GLU A 57 -13.88 -22.15 0.55
CA GLU A 57 -13.20 -21.62 -0.63
C GLU A 57 -12.25 -20.45 -0.31
N SER A 58 -12.54 -19.65 0.72
CA SER A 58 -11.72 -18.51 1.16
C SER A 58 -10.49 -18.88 2.04
N THR A 59 -10.32 -20.15 2.41
CA THR A 59 -9.22 -20.62 3.27
C THR A 59 -8.11 -21.36 2.52
N ASP A 60 -6.92 -21.51 3.10
CA ASP A 60 -5.78 -22.14 2.42
C ASP A 60 -5.76 -23.66 2.64
N VAL A 61 -6.19 -24.11 3.82
CA VAL A 61 -6.12 -25.52 4.25
C VAL A 61 -7.45 -25.93 4.88
N TYR A 62 -7.91 -27.13 4.55
CA TYR A 62 -9.04 -27.75 5.23
C TYR A 62 -8.54 -28.69 6.33
N LEU A 63 -9.05 -28.50 7.55
CA LEU A 63 -8.80 -29.36 8.69
C LEU A 63 -10.13 -29.94 9.20
N GLY A 64 -10.33 -31.23 8.96
CA GLY A 64 -11.51 -31.97 9.41
C GLY A 64 -11.21 -32.77 10.67
N VAL A 65 -12.00 -32.59 11.73
CA VAL A 65 -11.99 -33.47 12.91
C VAL A 65 -13.26 -34.30 12.92
N LEU A 66 -13.15 -35.58 12.55
CA LEU A 66 -14.31 -36.46 12.41
C LEU A 66 -14.51 -37.28 13.68
N GLY A 67 -15.51 -36.87 14.45
CA GLY A 67 -15.98 -37.55 15.65
C GLY A 67 -16.98 -38.66 15.36
N PHE A 68 -17.83 -38.92 16.36
CA PHE A 68 -18.75 -40.07 16.38
C PHE A 68 -20.17 -39.75 15.92
N ARG A 69 -20.48 -38.51 15.55
CA ARG A 69 -21.75 -38.13 14.89
C ARG A 69 -21.55 -37.78 13.42
N TYR A 70 -22.62 -37.91 12.64
CA TYR A 70 -22.64 -37.43 11.26
C TYR A 70 -22.74 -35.89 11.17
N GLY A 71 -23.42 -35.28 12.15
CA GLY A 71 -23.67 -33.84 12.22
C GLY A 71 -24.97 -33.43 11.52
N SER A 72 -25.27 -32.14 11.54
CA SER A 72 -26.48 -31.60 10.92
C SER A 72 -26.48 -31.82 9.42
N THR A 73 -27.59 -32.32 8.89
CA THR A 73 -27.79 -32.50 7.45
C THR A 73 -28.13 -31.19 6.77
N VAL A 74 -27.73 -31.09 5.51
CA VAL A 74 -28.08 -29.97 4.64
C VAL A 74 -29.52 -30.14 4.16
N PRO A 75 -30.43 -29.19 4.46
CA PRO A 75 -31.81 -29.26 3.99
C PRO A 75 -31.88 -29.37 2.46
N ASP A 76 -32.81 -30.18 1.95
CA ASP A 76 -33.12 -30.33 0.52
C ASP A 76 -31.95 -30.75 -0.40
N HIS A 77 -30.86 -31.29 0.16
CA HIS A 77 -29.74 -31.83 -0.61
C HIS A 77 -29.96 -33.32 -0.93
N HIS A 78 -29.86 -33.70 -2.22
CA HIS A 78 -29.95 -35.09 -2.68
C HIS A 78 -28.67 -35.52 -3.42
N PRO A 79 -27.96 -36.57 -2.96
CA PRO A 79 -28.22 -37.37 -1.75
C PRO A 79 -28.04 -36.55 -0.46
N THR A 80 -28.68 -36.96 0.64
CA THR A 80 -28.55 -36.29 1.94
C THR A 80 -27.08 -36.30 2.38
N VAL A 81 -26.54 -35.13 2.71
CA VAL A 81 -25.16 -34.97 3.23
C VAL A 81 -25.15 -34.08 4.48
N SER A 82 -24.18 -34.28 5.37
CA SER A 82 -23.94 -33.34 6.49
C SER A 82 -23.14 -32.12 6.04
N TYR A 83 -23.21 -31.03 6.81
CA TYR A 83 -22.38 -29.84 6.55
C TYR A 83 -20.88 -30.18 6.56
N THR A 84 -20.42 -31.02 7.51
CA THR A 84 -19.04 -31.50 7.56
C THR A 84 -18.64 -32.30 6.31
N GLU A 85 -19.55 -33.11 5.76
CA GLU A 85 -19.31 -33.81 4.50
C GLU A 85 -19.32 -32.86 3.29
N LEU A 86 -20.21 -31.87 3.28
CA LEU A 86 -20.26 -30.82 2.25
C LEU A 86 -18.98 -29.99 2.22
N GLU A 87 -18.45 -29.62 3.38
CA GLU A 87 -17.22 -28.84 3.54
C GLU A 87 -16.01 -29.62 3.03
N PHE A 88 -15.91 -30.91 3.43
CA PHE A 88 -14.88 -31.81 2.90
C PHE A 88 -14.95 -31.92 1.38
N ASP A 89 -16.13 -32.16 0.81
CA ASP A 89 -16.31 -32.29 -0.63
C ASP A 89 -16.01 -30.99 -1.39
N THR A 90 -16.27 -29.84 -0.76
CA THR A 90 -15.96 -28.51 -1.31
C THR A 90 -14.46 -28.28 -1.32
N ALA A 91 -13.77 -28.54 -0.20
CA ALA A 91 -12.32 -28.42 -0.11
C ALA A 91 -11.60 -29.40 -1.05
N HIS A 92 -12.11 -30.63 -1.16
CA HIS A 92 -11.58 -31.64 -2.06
C HIS A 92 -11.69 -31.24 -3.53
N ARG A 93 -12.85 -30.70 -3.95
CA ARG A 93 -13.04 -30.17 -5.31
C ARG A 93 -12.15 -28.98 -5.60
N ALA A 94 -11.94 -28.11 -4.62
CA ALA A 94 -11.07 -26.95 -4.73
C ALA A 94 -9.57 -27.30 -4.73
N GLY A 95 -9.21 -28.58 -4.61
CA GLY A 95 -7.82 -29.04 -4.63
C GLY A 95 -7.00 -28.58 -3.42
N LYS A 96 -7.67 -28.20 -2.32
CA LYS A 96 -7.00 -27.70 -1.12
C LYS A 96 -6.27 -28.83 -0.39
N PRO A 97 -5.17 -28.55 0.32
CA PRO A 97 -4.61 -29.48 1.28
C PRO A 97 -5.67 -29.94 2.30
N LEU A 98 -5.89 -31.26 2.38
CA LEU A 98 -6.86 -31.89 3.27
C LEU A 98 -6.11 -32.58 4.42
N LEU A 99 -6.28 -32.04 5.63
CA LEU A 99 -5.82 -32.66 6.88
C LEU A 99 -7.05 -33.22 7.60
N VAL A 100 -7.18 -34.53 7.72
CA VAL A 100 -8.36 -35.13 8.36
C VAL A 100 -7.98 -36.07 9.49
N PHE A 101 -8.46 -35.76 10.69
CA PHE A 101 -8.19 -36.53 11.90
C PHE A 101 -9.43 -37.31 12.33
N LEU A 102 -9.28 -38.62 12.45
CA LEU A 102 -10.35 -39.54 12.84
C LEU A 102 -10.22 -39.85 14.33
N LEU A 103 -11.26 -39.60 15.12
CA LEU A 103 -11.25 -40.03 16.52
C LEU A 103 -11.44 -41.56 16.61
N ASP A 104 -10.57 -42.25 17.36
CA ASP A 104 -10.63 -43.71 17.51
C ASP A 104 -11.78 -44.16 18.43
N THR A 105 -12.26 -45.37 18.18
CA THR A 105 -13.50 -45.99 18.69
C THR A 105 -13.30 -46.96 19.85
N THR A 106 -12.06 -47.13 20.34
CA THR A 106 -11.69 -48.20 21.28
C THR A 106 -11.73 -47.81 22.77
N GLU A 107 -11.67 -46.52 23.12
CA GLU A 107 -11.67 -46.03 24.52
C GLU A 107 -13.05 -45.50 25.01
N GLY A 108 -14.16 -46.16 24.68
CA GLY A 108 -15.45 -45.94 25.36
C GLY A 108 -16.20 -44.63 25.04
N HIS A 109 -15.63 -43.70 24.26
CA HIS A 109 -16.34 -42.47 23.84
C HIS A 109 -17.46 -42.71 22.81
N ARG A 110 -17.50 -43.89 22.18
CA ARG A 110 -18.48 -44.25 21.15
C ARG A 110 -19.92 -44.23 21.67
N GLU A 111 -20.16 -44.68 22.90
CA GLU A 111 -21.51 -44.75 23.47
C GLU A 111 -22.07 -43.39 23.87
N LEU A 112 -21.19 -42.41 24.15
CA LEU A 112 -21.56 -41.05 24.56
C LEU A 112 -22.06 -40.19 23.39
N PHE A 113 -21.71 -40.57 22.16
CA PHE A 113 -21.88 -39.73 20.97
C PHE A 113 -22.37 -40.49 19.74
N ALA A 114 -22.77 -41.77 19.86
CA ALA A 114 -23.35 -42.51 18.75
C ALA A 114 -24.74 -41.97 18.42
N GLU A 115 -24.85 -41.30 17.27
CA GLU A 115 -26.14 -40.98 16.67
C GLU A 115 -26.60 -42.23 15.90
N VAL A 116 -27.67 -42.88 16.37
CA VAL A 116 -28.22 -44.06 15.70
C VAL A 116 -28.79 -43.69 14.33
N GLU A 117 -29.31 -42.46 14.23
CA GLU A 117 -29.77 -41.84 13.01
C GLU A 117 -28.54 -41.38 12.17
N HIS A 118 -28.50 -41.73 10.89
CA HIS A 118 -27.37 -41.49 9.97
C HIS A 118 -26.04 -42.23 10.25
N ALA A 119 -26.05 -43.27 11.09
CA ALA A 119 -24.86 -44.08 11.36
C ALA A 119 -24.24 -44.69 10.08
N ARG A 120 -25.07 -45.08 9.10
CA ARG A 120 -24.59 -45.67 7.84
C ARG A 120 -23.88 -44.65 6.95
N GLU A 121 -24.42 -43.43 6.87
CA GLU A 121 -23.90 -42.30 6.12
C GLU A 121 -22.58 -41.83 6.74
N GLN A 122 -22.51 -41.76 8.06
CA GLN A 122 -21.28 -41.44 8.76
C GLN A 122 -20.19 -42.49 8.56
N GLU A 123 -20.52 -43.78 8.66
CA GLU A 123 -19.56 -44.84 8.36
C GLU A 123 -19.11 -44.80 6.89
N ALA A 124 -20.02 -44.51 5.96
CA ALA A 124 -19.70 -44.35 4.55
C ALA A 124 -18.73 -43.16 4.34
N PHE A 125 -18.99 -42.02 4.97
CA PHE A 125 -18.12 -40.85 4.90
C PHE A 125 -16.73 -41.13 5.51
N ARG A 126 -16.67 -41.74 6.70
CA ARG A 126 -15.39 -42.14 7.34
C ARG A 126 -14.62 -43.15 6.48
N ARG A 127 -15.30 -44.12 5.84
CA ARG A 127 -14.67 -45.05 4.89
C ARG A 127 -14.12 -44.31 3.68
N ARG A 128 -14.86 -43.34 3.12
CA ARG A 128 -14.43 -42.54 1.96
C ARG A 128 -13.18 -41.72 2.28
N VAL A 129 -13.16 -41.03 3.41
CA VAL A 129 -11.98 -40.32 3.95
C VAL A 129 -10.82 -41.29 4.18
N GLY A 130 -11.11 -42.47 4.74
CA GLY A 130 -10.14 -43.57 4.95
C GLY A 130 -9.65 -44.26 3.67
N GLN A 131 -10.20 -43.94 2.50
CA GLN A 131 -9.73 -44.41 1.20
C GLN A 131 -9.10 -43.29 0.37
N ALA A 132 -9.37 -42.03 0.70
CA ALA A 132 -8.80 -40.85 0.03
C ALA A 132 -7.28 -40.75 0.27
N ARG A 133 -6.54 -40.32 -0.77
CA ARG A 133 -5.10 -40.02 -0.69
C ARG A 133 -4.90 -38.62 -0.10
N ILE A 134 -5.15 -38.49 1.20
CA ILE A 134 -5.07 -37.25 1.96
C ILE A 134 -4.20 -37.44 3.21
N THR A 135 -3.74 -36.35 3.82
CA THR A 135 -3.08 -36.42 5.12
C THR A 135 -4.13 -36.77 6.17
N ARG A 136 -3.94 -37.91 6.82
CA ARG A 136 -4.86 -38.39 7.85
C ARG A 136 -4.13 -39.08 8.98
N ASP A 137 -4.68 -38.93 10.16
CA ASP A 137 -4.21 -39.61 11.36
C ASP A 137 -5.37 -39.93 12.29
N THR A 138 -5.13 -40.79 13.28
CA THR A 138 -6.12 -41.16 14.29
C THR A 138 -5.70 -40.65 15.65
N ALA A 139 -6.63 -40.08 16.42
CA ALA A 139 -6.36 -39.57 17.77
C ALA A 139 -7.34 -40.18 18.78
N THR A 140 -6.87 -40.46 20.00
CA THR A 140 -7.72 -40.91 21.11
C THR A 140 -7.99 -39.80 22.12
N SER A 141 -7.13 -38.77 22.19
CA SER A 141 -7.23 -37.67 23.16
C SER A 141 -7.05 -36.27 22.54
N PRO A 142 -7.53 -35.20 23.21
CA PRO A 142 -7.35 -33.82 22.72
C PRO A 142 -5.88 -33.38 22.58
N ASP A 143 -5.00 -33.79 23.51
CA ASP A 143 -3.58 -33.41 23.47
C ASP A 143 -2.83 -34.16 22.37
N GLU A 144 -3.17 -35.42 22.14
CA GLU A 144 -2.65 -36.18 20.99
C GLU A 144 -3.13 -35.56 19.68
N LEU A 145 -4.41 -35.20 19.57
CA LEU A 145 -4.95 -34.52 18.40
C LEU A 145 -4.21 -33.20 18.11
N ALA A 146 -3.96 -32.37 19.13
CA ALA A 146 -3.19 -31.14 18.98
C ALA A 146 -1.79 -31.40 18.43
N THR A 147 -1.08 -32.38 18.99
CA THR A 147 0.27 -32.75 18.56
C THR A 147 0.28 -33.22 17.10
N LEU A 148 -0.72 -34.02 16.70
CA LEU A 148 -0.87 -34.51 15.34
C LEU A 148 -1.19 -33.38 14.36
N VAL A 149 -2.04 -32.43 14.77
CA VAL A 149 -2.38 -31.23 14.00
C VAL A 149 -1.15 -30.35 13.79
N GLU A 150 -0.40 -30.02 14.84
CA GLU A 150 0.83 -29.22 14.75
C GLU A 150 1.83 -29.89 13.81
N ARG A 151 2.06 -31.20 13.98
CA ARG A 151 2.99 -31.96 13.14
C ARG A 151 2.52 -32.00 11.69
N ALA A 152 1.22 -32.17 11.43
CA ALA A 152 0.67 -32.21 10.08
C ALA A 152 0.78 -30.84 9.40
N LEU A 153 0.48 -29.75 10.10
CA LEU A 153 0.62 -28.39 9.59
C LEU A 153 2.09 -28.02 9.34
N HIS A 154 2.99 -28.42 10.25
CA HIS A 154 4.43 -28.24 10.06
C HIS A 154 4.94 -29.04 8.85
N LYS A 155 4.57 -30.32 8.71
CA LYS A 155 4.89 -31.13 7.53
C LYS A 155 4.30 -30.55 6.26
N LEU A 156 3.07 -30.04 6.30
CA LEU A 156 2.45 -29.40 5.16
C LEU A 156 3.26 -28.16 4.74
N THR A 157 3.67 -27.34 5.70
CA THR A 157 4.50 -26.16 5.48
C THR A 157 5.85 -26.53 4.87
N VAL A 158 6.48 -27.61 5.35
CA VAL A 158 7.74 -28.15 4.79
C VAL A 158 7.55 -28.76 3.40
N THR A 159 6.48 -29.52 3.17
CA THR A 159 6.21 -30.19 1.88
C THR A 159 5.80 -29.19 0.79
N ILE A 160 5.11 -28.11 1.16
CA ILE A 160 4.85 -26.97 0.28
C ILE A 160 6.16 -26.22 -0.04
N GLY A 161 7.14 -26.27 0.85
CA GLY A 161 8.47 -25.67 0.65
C GLY A 161 9.41 -26.41 -0.33
N ASP A 162 9.17 -27.71 -0.61
CA ASP A 162 10.15 -28.59 -1.29
C ASP A 162 9.73 -29.14 -2.67
N SER A 163 8.68 -28.62 -3.32
CA SER A 163 8.28 -29.04 -4.69
C SER A 163 8.41 -27.92 -5.74
N PRO A 164 9.19 -28.10 -6.82
CA PRO A 164 9.55 -27.03 -7.77
C PRO A 164 8.49 -26.70 -8.83
N ALA A 165 7.20 -26.81 -8.54
CA ALA A 165 6.14 -26.42 -9.46
C ALA A 165 4.80 -26.12 -8.76
N THR A 166 4.73 -24.97 -8.09
CA THR A 166 3.64 -23.98 -8.01
C THR A 166 3.84 -23.20 -6.70
N SER A 167 4.67 -22.17 -6.78
CA SER A 167 4.82 -21.13 -5.76
C SER A 167 3.52 -20.32 -5.66
N ALA A 168 2.57 -20.79 -4.86
CA ALA A 168 1.78 -19.86 -4.08
C ALA A 168 2.57 -19.60 -2.78
N GLY A 169 3.74 -18.96 -2.93
CA GLY A 169 4.48 -18.42 -1.80
C GLY A 169 3.55 -17.47 -1.05
N LEU A 170 3.71 -17.38 0.28
CA LEU A 170 3.10 -16.31 1.05
C LEU A 170 3.52 -14.98 0.40
N ARG A 171 2.62 -14.41 -0.38
CA ARG A 171 2.83 -13.09 -0.98
C ARG A 171 2.85 -12.09 0.16
N VAL A 172 4.03 -11.60 0.51
CA VAL A 172 4.13 -10.55 1.52
C VAL A 172 3.82 -9.23 0.83
N TRP A 173 2.69 -8.66 1.22
CA TRP A 173 2.15 -7.45 0.63
C TRP A 173 1.99 -6.36 1.67
N ARG A 174 2.81 -5.32 1.57
CA ARG A 174 2.71 -4.12 2.41
C ARG A 174 2.77 -2.87 1.55
N VAL A 175 1.63 -2.54 0.94
CA VAL A 175 1.44 -1.36 0.09
C VAL A 175 0.27 -0.54 0.65
N PRO A 176 0.32 0.81 0.61
CA PRO A 176 -0.81 1.64 0.96
C PRO A 176 -2.10 1.28 0.18
N PRO A 177 -3.29 1.62 0.71
CA PRO A 177 -4.55 1.39 0.02
C PRO A 177 -4.58 2.00 -1.38
N ARG A 178 -5.19 1.28 -2.33
CA ARG A 178 -5.34 1.77 -3.70
C ARG A 178 -6.28 2.97 -3.75
N ASN A 179 -5.90 4.00 -4.49
CA ASN A 179 -6.77 5.14 -4.77
C ASN A 179 -7.84 4.75 -5.79
N GLN A 180 -9.11 4.75 -5.40
CA GLN A 180 -10.23 4.35 -6.27
C GLN A 180 -10.49 5.32 -7.43
N VAL A 181 -9.94 6.53 -7.40
CA VAL A 181 -10.17 7.59 -8.41
C VAL A 181 -8.87 7.97 -9.11
N PHE A 182 -7.91 7.03 -9.18
CA PHE A 182 -6.73 7.23 -10.01
C PHE A 182 -7.12 7.33 -11.49
N THR A 183 -6.62 8.34 -12.20
CA THR A 183 -6.93 8.56 -13.62
C THR A 183 -5.75 9.22 -14.35
N GLY A 184 -5.71 9.02 -15.66
CA GLY A 184 -4.64 9.49 -16.53
C GLY A 184 -3.33 8.72 -16.36
N ARG A 185 -2.25 9.28 -16.92
CA ARG A 185 -0.87 8.76 -16.84
C ARG A 185 -0.62 7.44 -17.56
N SER A 186 -1.51 6.98 -18.44
CA SER A 186 -1.36 5.70 -19.14
C SER A 186 -0.04 5.59 -19.90
N GLU A 187 0.42 6.69 -20.51
CA GLU A 187 1.71 6.74 -21.21
C GLU A 187 2.90 6.59 -20.25
N VAL A 188 2.93 7.38 -19.17
CA VAL A 188 4.02 7.29 -18.17
C VAL A 188 4.02 5.94 -17.47
N PHE A 189 2.85 5.39 -17.20
CA PHE A 189 2.68 4.06 -16.62
C PHE A 189 3.24 2.97 -17.55
N ALA A 190 2.96 3.06 -18.85
CA ALA A 190 3.51 2.13 -19.84
C ALA A 190 5.04 2.25 -19.97
N VAL A 191 5.58 3.48 -19.93
CA VAL A 191 7.03 3.72 -19.92
C VAL A 191 7.67 3.12 -18.68
N LEU A 192 7.12 3.38 -17.49
CA LEU A 192 7.61 2.82 -16.24
C LEU A 192 7.59 1.28 -16.28
N ARG A 193 6.52 0.69 -16.79
CA ARG A 193 6.40 -0.76 -16.90
C ARG A 193 7.44 -1.35 -17.85
N ALA A 194 7.55 -0.79 -19.05
CA ALA A 194 8.52 -1.26 -20.04
C ALA A 194 9.95 -1.16 -19.51
N ALA A 195 10.26 -0.08 -18.79
CA ALA A 195 11.59 0.12 -18.23
C ALA A 195 11.89 -0.84 -17.07
N LEU A 196 10.89 -1.16 -16.22
CA LEU A 196 11.03 -2.21 -15.20
C LEU A 196 11.19 -3.62 -15.82
N GLU A 197 10.57 -3.91 -16.95
CA GLU A 197 10.69 -5.23 -17.62
C GLU A 197 11.98 -5.42 -18.43
N GLN A 198 12.63 -4.33 -18.87
CA GLN A 198 13.79 -4.38 -19.78
C GLN A 198 15.15 -4.52 -19.09
N GLY A 199 15.20 -4.49 -17.75
CA GLY A 199 16.46 -4.61 -17.01
C GLY A 199 17.14 -5.96 -17.17
N GLU A 200 18.47 -5.96 -17.13
CA GLU A 200 19.26 -7.19 -17.05
C GLU A 200 18.91 -7.94 -15.75
N ARG A 201 18.52 -9.21 -15.86
CA ARG A 201 18.12 -10.09 -14.73
C ARG A 201 19.25 -10.42 -13.74
N ALA A 202 20.28 -9.61 -13.65
CA ALA A 202 21.41 -9.74 -12.73
C ALA A 202 21.56 -8.52 -11.80
N VAL A 203 20.87 -7.40 -12.08
CA VAL A 203 20.99 -6.14 -11.33
C VAL A 203 19.60 -5.58 -11.04
N SER A 204 19.45 -4.88 -9.91
CA SER A 204 18.17 -4.28 -9.51
C SER A 204 17.77 -3.23 -10.51
N VAL A 205 16.52 -3.26 -10.98
CA VAL A 205 15.99 -2.21 -11.85
C VAL A 205 15.44 -1.10 -10.98
N ILE A 206 16.17 0.02 -10.90
CA ILE A 206 15.86 1.12 -9.99
C ILE A 206 15.33 2.31 -10.79
N HIS A 207 14.08 2.70 -10.53
CA HIS A 207 13.46 3.87 -11.16
C HIS A 207 13.13 4.92 -10.12
N ALA A 208 13.41 6.19 -10.44
CA ALA A 208 13.05 7.31 -9.59
C ALA A 208 11.99 8.21 -10.24
N LEU A 209 10.76 8.13 -9.73
CA LEU A 209 9.69 9.06 -10.08
C LEU A 209 9.99 10.40 -9.40
N HIS A 210 10.22 11.45 -10.19
CA HIS A 210 10.50 12.79 -9.66
C HIS A 210 9.58 13.87 -10.21
N GLY A 211 9.41 14.96 -9.45
CA GLY A 211 8.51 16.06 -9.81
C GLY A 211 8.01 16.85 -8.60
N MET A 212 7.19 17.87 -8.84
CA MET A 212 6.67 18.77 -7.81
C MET A 212 5.83 18.04 -6.74
N GLY A 213 5.72 18.62 -5.54
CA GLY A 213 4.77 18.18 -4.52
C GLY A 213 3.33 18.13 -5.07
N GLY A 214 2.60 17.05 -4.79
CA GLY A 214 1.20 16.91 -5.23
C GLY A 214 0.98 16.48 -6.69
N VAL A 215 2.04 16.21 -7.47
CA VAL A 215 1.95 15.77 -8.88
C VAL A 215 1.49 14.31 -9.06
N GLY A 216 1.48 13.52 -7.97
CA GLY A 216 0.96 12.15 -7.96
C GLY A 216 2.01 11.03 -8.07
N LYS A 217 3.28 11.28 -7.73
CA LYS A 217 4.35 10.25 -7.75
C LYS A 217 4.02 9.03 -6.89
N THR A 218 3.68 9.28 -5.62
CA THR A 218 3.24 8.24 -4.67
C THR A 218 1.98 7.52 -5.17
N ALA A 219 1.01 8.26 -5.71
CA ALA A 219 -0.20 7.67 -6.27
C ALA A 219 0.10 6.75 -7.49
N LEU A 220 1.03 7.15 -8.36
CA LEU A 220 1.48 6.34 -9.49
C LEU A 220 2.21 5.07 -9.03
N ALA A 221 3.07 5.17 -8.02
CA ALA A 221 3.77 4.02 -7.45
C ALA A 221 2.82 3.03 -6.76
N ILE A 222 1.83 3.53 -6.01
CA ILE A 222 0.75 2.71 -5.43
C ILE A 222 -0.03 2.01 -6.54
N GLU A 223 -0.46 2.74 -7.57
CA GLU A 223 -1.23 2.17 -8.67
C GLU A 223 -0.43 1.11 -9.43
N TYR A 224 0.86 1.34 -9.66
CA TYR A 224 1.76 0.37 -10.28
C TYR A 224 1.80 -0.92 -9.46
N ALA A 225 2.05 -0.81 -8.14
CA ALA A 225 2.07 -1.96 -7.25
C ALA A 225 0.74 -2.73 -7.36
N HIS A 226 -0.41 -2.09 -7.17
CA HIS A 226 -1.71 -2.77 -7.22
C HIS A 226 -2.04 -3.40 -8.57
N CYS A 227 -1.63 -2.80 -9.69
CA CYS A 227 -1.89 -3.37 -11.02
C CYS A 227 -0.97 -4.55 -11.36
N HIS A 228 0.27 -4.55 -10.85
CA HIS A 228 1.30 -5.52 -11.18
C HIS A 228 1.71 -6.40 -10.00
N GLY A 229 0.94 -6.38 -8.91
CA GLY A 229 1.29 -7.08 -7.68
C GLY A 229 1.42 -8.59 -7.87
N GLU A 230 0.77 -9.15 -8.88
CA GLU A 230 0.87 -10.58 -9.20
C GLU A 230 2.21 -11.00 -9.81
N ASP A 231 2.99 -10.05 -10.30
CA ASP A 231 4.33 -10.31 -10.84
C ASP A 231 5.35 -10.55 -9.72
N TYR A 232 4.99 -10.24 -8.47
CA TYR A 232 5.88 -10.27 -7.32
C TYR A 232 5.38 -11.22 -6.24
N ASP A 233 6.33 -11.79 -5.51
CA ASP A 233 6.09 -12.60 -4.31
C ASP A 233 6.33 -11.77 -3.03
N LEU A 234 7.06 -10.66 -3.14
CA LEU A 234 7.24 -9.67 -2.08
C LEU A 234 7.02 -8.25 -2.66
N VAL A 235 6.10 -7.50 -2.07
CA VAL A 235 5.96 -6.06 -2.32
C VAL A 235 5.98 -5.31 -0.99
N TRP A 236 6.96 -4.42 -0.81
CA TRP A 236 7.17 -3.72 0.45
C TRP A 236 7.33 -2.21 0.27
N TRP A 237 6.60 -1.45 1.07
CA TRP A 237 6.64 0.01 1.10
C TRP A 237 7.53 0.53 2.23
N VAL A 238 8.49 1.38 1.88
CA VAL A 238 9.49 1.97 2.79
C VAL A 238 9.29 3.49 2.82
N PRO A 239 8.73 4.05 3.90
CA PRO A 239 8.76 5.50 4.13
C PRO A 239 10.21 5.98 4.22
N SER A 240 10.60 6.92 3.36
CA SER A 240 12.01 7.33 3.16
C SER A 240 12.24 8.83 3.32
N GLU A 241 11.26 9.56 3.87
CA GLU A 241 11.39 10.98 4.20
C GLU A 241 12.41 11.23 5.31
N ASP A 242 12.43 10.36 6.32
CA ASP A 242 13.47 10.31 7.34
C ASP A 242 14.37 9.09 7.10
N PRO A 243 15.62 9.28 6.64
CA PRO A 243 16.54 8.18 6.40
C PRO A 243 16.80 7.29 7.61
N ALA A 244 16.71 7.83 8.84
CA ALA A 244 16.92 7.05 10.05
C ALA A 244 15.87 5.94 10.25
N MET A 245 14.71 6.05 9.59
CA MET A 245 13.62 5.08 9.67
C MET A 245 13.72 3.95 8.64
N ILE A 246 14.55 4.11 7.60
CA ILE A 246 14.69 3.12 6.52
C ILE A 246 15.15 1.75 7.04
N PRO A 247 16.23 1.64 7.86
CA PRO A 247 16.68 0.35 8.37
C PRO A 247 15.62 -0.38 9.19
N ALA A 248 14.83 0.35 9.98
CA ALA A 248 13.76 -0.23 10.78
C ALA A 248 12.65 -0.85 9.90
N SER A 249 12.23 -0.15 8.84
CA SER A 249 11.24 -0.67 7.89
C SER A 249 11.75 -1.90 7.12
N LEU A 250 13.03 -1.90 6.73
CA LEU A 250 13.66 -3.07 6.10
C LEU A 250 13.79 -4.24 7.08
N ALA A 251 14.10 -4.01 8.35
CA ALA A 251 14.10 -5.07 9.36
C ALA A 251 12.70 -5.66 9.56
N GLU A 252 11.64 -4.84 9.58
CA GLU A 252 10.25 -5.31 9.61
C GLU A 252 9.89 -6.15 8.38
N CYS A 253 10.44 -5.80 7.20
CA CYS A 253 10.30 -6.59 5.99
C CYS A 253 10.89 -7.99 6.21
N ALA A 254 12.15 -8.06 6.65
CA ALA A 254 12.86 -9.30 6.93
C ALA A 254 12.09 -10.19 7.92
N GLN A 255 11.51 -9.59 8.96
CA GLN A 255 10.68 -10.30 9.94
C GLN A 255 9.40 -10.85 9.32
N SER A 256 8.75 -10.07 8.45
CA SER A 256 7.47 -10.43 7.81
C SER A 256 7.61 -11.59 6.82
N ILE A 257 8.79 -11.74 6.19
CA ILE A 257 9.12 -12.90 5.34
C ILE A 257 9.84 -14.03 6.11
N GLY A 258 9.98 -13.91 7.44
CA GLY A 258 10.54 -14.97 8.29
C GLY A 258 12.06 -15.12 8.25
N LEU A 259 12.79 -14.14 7.71
CA LEU A 259 14.27 -14.14 7.72
C LEU A 259 14.88 -13.73 9.05
N ALA A 260 14.10 -13.01 9.89
CA ALA A 260 14.55 -12.48 11.16
C ALA A 260 13.49 -12.59 12.26
N GLY A 261 13.94 -12.75 13.49
CA GLY A 261 13.07 -12.69 14.67
C GLY A 261 12.80 -11.24 15.12
N THR A 262 11.73 -11.02 15.87
CA THR A 262 11.36 -9.68 16.39
C THR A 262 12.36 -9.12 17.42
N SER A 263 13.19 -9.97 18.03
CA SER A 263 14.22 -9.59 19.00
C SER A 263 15.61 -9.45 18.40
N GLU A 264 15.79 -9.69 17.10
CA GLU A 264 17.09 -9.56 16.45
C GLU A 264 17.46 -8.09 16.20
N ALA A 265 18.75 -7.81 16.19
CA ALA A 265 19.26 -6.47 15.89
C ALA A 265 18.91 -6.06 14.45
N VAL A 266 18.48 -4.82 14.26
CA VAL A 266 18.07 -4.24 12.97
C VAL A 266 19.08 -4.54 11.86
N GLY A 267 20.37 -4.26 12.09
CA GLY A 267 21.42 -4.49 11.09
C GLY A 267 21.55 -5.95 10.65
N VAL A 268 21.30 -6.92 11.54
CA VAL A 268 21.34 -8.36 11.20
C VAL A 268 20.15 -8.72 10.32
N ALA A 269 18.96 -8.24 10.67
CA ALA A 269 17.74 -8.46 9.89
C ALA A 269 17.87 -7.87 8.47
N VAL A 270 18.38 -6.63 8.37
CA VAL A 270 18.64 -5.95 7.10
C VAL A 270 19.67 -6.71 6.26
N ALA A 271 20.79 -7.16 6.85
CA ALA A 271 21.81 -7.93 6.12
C ALA A 271 21.26 -9.24 5.53
N ARG A 272 20.41 -9.96 6.28
CA ARG A 272 19.73 -11.17 5.77
C ARG A 272 18.77 -10.84 4.64
N LEU A 273 18.03 -9.73 4.75
CA LEU A 273 17.14 -9.27 3.69
C LEU A 273 17.91 -8.94 2.40
N HIS A 274 19.06 -8.26 2.48
CA HIS A 274 19.91 -8.04 1.31
C HIS A 274 20.41 -9.34 0.67
N THR A 275 20.71 -10.36 1.48
CA THR A 275 21.06 -11.69 0.96
C THR A 275 19.88 -12.30 0.21
N PHE A 276 18.68 -12.22 0.77
CA PHE A 276 17.46 -12.69 0.12
C PHE A 276 17.22 -12.01 -1.23
N PHE A 277 17.42 -10.70 -1.33
CA PHE A 277 17.26 -9.97 -2.60
C PHE A 277 18.21 -10.42 -3.70
N HIS A 278 19.39 -10.94 -3.35
CA HIS A 278 20.33 -11.47 -4.32
C HIS A 278 19.86 -12.82 -4.90
N ASP A 279 19.23 -13.65 -4.08
CA ASP A 279 18.84 -15.02 -4.43
C ASP A 279 17.45 -15.11 -5.07
N HIS A 280 16.68 -14.02 -5.09
CA HIS A 280 15.29 -13.97 -5.57
C HIS A 280 15.08 -12.81 -6.56
N ASP A 281 14.20 -12.99 -7.54
CA ASP A 281 13.91 -12.03 -8.62
C ASP A 281 12.49 -11.43 -8.56
N ARG A 282 11.57 -12.09 -7.85
CA ARG A 282 10.15 -11.68 -7.77
C ARG A 282 9.87 -10.78 -6.57
N TRP A 283 10.58 -9.67 -6.44
CA TRP A 283 10.33 -8.69 -5.38
C TRP A 283 10.26 -7.24 -5.91
N LEU A 284 9.46 -6.41 -5.23
CA LEU A 284 9.34 -4.97 -5.46
C LEU A 284 9.51 -4.22 -4.13
N ILE A 285 10.51 -3.34 -4.04
CA ILE A 285 10.68 -2.42 -2.92
C ILE A 285 10.38 -1.00 -3.37
N CYS A 286 9.40 -0.36 -2.72
CA CYS A 286 9.00 1.01 -3.00
C CYS A 286 9.53 1.95 -1.91
N PHE A 287 10.51 2.80 -2.22
CA PHE A 287 11.00 3.85 -1.33
C PHE A 287 10.23 5.15 -1.60
N ASP A 288 9.35 5.54 -0.67
CA ASP A 288 8.47 6.69 -0.85
C ASP A 288 9.02 7.94 -0.16
N ASN A 289 8.99 9.06 -0.88
CA ASN A 289 9.43 10.38 -0.43
C ASN A 289 10.93 10.44 -0.06
N ALA A 290 11.79 9.75 -0.80
CA ALA A 290 13.24 9.83 -0.61
C ALA A 290 13.79 11.18 -1.09
N GLU A 291 14.50 11.92 -0.23
CA GLU A 291 14.99 13.27 -0.56
C GLU A 291 16.41 13.28 -1.15
N ASP A 292 17.31 12.47 -0.58
CA ASP A 292 18.73 12.45 -0.93
C ASP A 292 19.17 11.08 -1.49
N PRO A 293 19.59 11.03 -2.77
CA PRO A 293 20.14 9.83 -3.39
C PRO A 293 21.36 9.24 -2.68
N ALA A 294 22.26 10.08 -2.14
CA ALA A 294 23.48 9.60 -1.51
C ALA A 294 23.17 8.81 -0.23
N THR A 295 22.20 9.31 0.55
CA THR A 295 21.73 8.63 1.76
C THR A 295 20.96 7.34 1.45
N LEU A 296 20.18 7.30 0.36
CA LEU A 296 19.44 6.09 -0.01
C LEU A 296 20.34 4.96 -0.52
N LEU A 297 21.49 5.29 -1.13
CA LEU A 297 22.37 4.35 -1.80
C LEU A 297 22.77 3.13 -0.94
N GLU A 298 23.01 3.33 0.36
CA GLU A 298 23.40 2.25 1.28
C GLU A 298 22.26 1.29 1.64
N HIS A 299 21.02 1.66 1.34
CA HIS A 299 19.83 0.86 1.63
C HIS A 299 19.26 0.17 0.39
N LEU A 300 19.76 0.50 -0.81
CA LEU A 300 19.24 -0.06 -2.04
C LEU A 300 19.54 -1.57 -2.11
N PRO A 301 18.53 -2.40 -2.39
CA PRO A 301 18.73 -3.82 -2.55
C PRO A 301 19.56 -4.09 -3.82
N ALA A 302 20.43 -5.10 -3.75
CA ALA A 302 21.14 -5.62 -4.90
C ALA A 302 20.54 -6.98 -5.29
N GLY A 303 20.30 -7.19 -6.58
CA GLY A 303 19.78 -8.46 -7.11
C GLY A 303 18.71 -8.26 -8.18
N PRO A 304 18.13 -9.32 -8.73
CA PRO A 304 17.34 -9.26 -9.96
C PRO A 304 15.88 -8.77 -9.81
N GLY A 305 15.55 -8.05 -8.73
CA GLY A 305 14.21 -7.52 -8.50
C GLY A 305 14.05 -6.03 -8.85
N HIS A 306 12.90 -5.47 -8.48
CA HIS A 306 12.49 -4.12 -8.87
C HIS A 306 12.51 -3.15 -7.68
N VAL A 307 13.01 -1.94 -7.92
CA VAL A 307 12.99 -0.84 -6.95
C VAL A 307 12.29 0.36 -7.57
N LEU A 308 11.31 0.90 -6.85
CA LEU A 308 10.62 2.13 -7.24
C LEU A 308 10.85 3.19 -6.18
N ILE A 309 11.41 4.32 -6.57
CA ILE A 309 11.68 5.45 -5.70
C ILE A 309 10.72 6.58 -6.07
N THR A 310 10.08 7.20 -5.09
CA THR A 310 9.39 8.48 -5.29
C THR A 310 10.20 9.59 -4.61
N SER A 311 10.46 10.67 -5.34
CA SER A 311 11.32 11.76 -4.85
C SER A 311 10.89 13.11 -5.40
N ARG A 312 11.24 14.20 -4.72
CA ARG A 312 11.19 15.54 -5.34
C ARG A 312 12.48 15.86 -6.09
N ASN A 313 13.59 15.29 -5.64
CA ASN A 313 14.91 15.51 -6.19
C ASN A 313 15.01 14.84 -7.57
N PRO A 314 15.38 15.57 -8.64
CA PRO A 314 15.56 14.97 -9.96
C PRO A 314 16.93 14.28 -10.13
N ASN A 315 17.87 14.48 -9.20
CA ASN A 315 19.27 14.09 -9.38
C ASN A 315 19.53 12.62 -9.01
N TRP A 316 18.88 11.68 -9.70
CA TRP A 316 19.03 10.24 -9.46
C TRP A 316 19.97 9.54 -10.46
N GLU A 317 20.50 10.28 -11.43
CA GLU A 317 21.44 9.76 -12.43
C GLU A 317 22.63 9.05 -11.77
N GLY A 318 22.94 7.85 -12.25
CA GLY A 318 24.00 6.99 -11.68
C GLY A 318 23.56 6.11 -10.52
N ILE A 319 22.34 6.28 -10.00
CA ILE A 319 21.73 5.44 -8.96
C ILE A 319 20.46 4.77 -9.47
N ALA A 320 19.62 5.51 -10.20
CA ALA A 320 18.37 5.05 -10.76
C ALA A 320 18.13 5.70 -12.13
N ASP A 321 17.23 5.12 -12.93
CA ASP A 321 16.72 5.75 -14.14
C ASP A 321 15.61 6.76 -13.76
N PRO A 322 15.85 8.09 -13.92
CA PRO A 322 14.89 9.09 -13.50
C PRO A 322 13.73 9.20 -14.49
N VAL A 323 12.50 9.18 -13.96
CA VAL A 323 11.27 9.37 -14.73
C VAL A 323 10.58 10.63 -14.22
N ALA A 324 10.60 11.67 -15.05
CA ALA A 324 9.96 12.94 -14.73
C ALA A 324 8.44 12.84 -14.82
N LEU A 325 7.75 13.25 -13.76
CA LEU A 325 6.30 13.32 -13.69
C LEU A 325 5.86 14.78 -13.66
N ASP A 326 5.27 15.25 -14.77
CA ASP A 326 4.76 16.62 -14.93
C ASP A 326 3.28 16.73 -14.50
N VAL A 327 2.62 17.87 -14.57
CA VAL A 327 1.16 18.02 -14.32
C VAL A 327 0.30 17.19 -15.30
N LEU A 328 -0.99 17.03 -15.02
CA LEU A 328 -1.88 16.27 -15.90
C LEU A 328 -2.13 16.94 -17.26
N GLY A 329 -2.41 16.12 -18.28
CA GLY A 329 -2.99 16.60 -19.52
C GLY A 329 -4.34 17.28 -19.28
N ARG A 330 -4.76 18.18 -20.19
CA ARG A 330 -6.03 18.91 -20.04
C ARG A 330 -7.23 17.97 -19.87
N GLY A 331 -7.32 16.91 -20.67
CA GLY A 331 -8.41 15.93 -20.60
C GLY A 331 -8.42 15.18 -19.27
N GLU A 332 -7.26 14.66 -18.86
CA GLU A 332 -7.11 13.92 -17.60
C GLU A 332 -7.45 14.78 -16.37
N ALA A 333 -7.04 16.06 -16.39
CA ALA A 333 -7.35 17.00 -15.31
C ALA A 333 -8.87 17.27 -15.19
N VAL A 334 -9.57 17.40 -16.32
CA VAL A 334 -11.04 17.54 -16.36
C VAL A 334 -11.71 16.28 -15.82
N THR A 335 -11.28 15.09 -16.29
CA THR A 335 -11.79 13.81 -15.82
C THR A 335 -11.61 13.64 -14.31
N LEU A 336 -10.43 13.95 -13.77
CA LEU A 336 -10.18 13.86 -12.32
C LEU A 336 -11.11 14.77 -11.52
N LEU A 337 -11.29 16.02 -11.98
CA LEU A 337 -12.14 16.98 -11.30
C LEU A 337 -13.61 16.55 -11.31
N GLN A 338 -14.13 16.10 -12.45
CA GLN A 338 -15.51 15.64 -12.60
C GLN A 338 -15.80 14.34 -11.86
N ALA A 339 -14.81 13.45 -11.72
CA ALA A 339 -14.96 12.25 -10.90
C ALA A 339 -15.25 12.58 -9.42
N ARG A 340 -14.83 13.77 -8.95
CA ARG A 340 -15.09 14.25 -7.58
C ARG A 340 -16.23 15.25 -7.49
N ALA A 341 -16.44 16.06 -8.53
CA ALA A 341 -17.54 17.01 -8.65
C ALA A 341 -18.33 16.76 -9.95
N PRO A 342 -19.21 15.74 -9.99
CA PRO A 342 -19.93 15.34 -11.21
C PRO A 342 -20.87 16.41 -11.78
N ALA A 343 -21.20 17.42 -10.99
CA ALA A 343 -22.05 18.54 -11.40
C ALA A 343 -21.33 19.56 -12.30
N LEU A 344 -19.99 19.55 -12.36
CA LEU A 344 -19.24 20.49 -13.18
C LEU A 344 -19.34 20.13 -14.67
N SER A 345 -19.72 21.12 -15.49
CA SER A 345 -19.59 21.00 -16.94
C SER A 345 -18.11 20.92 -17.37
N ASP A 346 -17.85 20.37 -18.56
CA ASP A 346 -16.49 20.30 -19.12
C ASP A 346 -15.80 21.67 -19.18
N THR A 347 -16.57 22.73 -19.45
CA THR A 347 -16.05 24.09 -19.54
C THR A 347 -15.66 24.62 -18.17
N GLU A 348 -16.49 24.41 -17.14
CA GLU A 348 -16.18 24.80 -15.77
C GLU A 348 -14.99 24.01 -15.22
N ALA A 349 -14.99 22.70 -15.43
CA ALA A 349 -13.90 21.83 -15.00
C ALA A 349 -12.57 22.22 -15.67
N ALA A 350 -12.58 22.57 -16.95
CA ALA A 350 -11.38 23.05 -17.65
C ALA A 350 -10.87 24.39 -17.09
N ARG A 351 -11.76 25.30 -16.68
CA ARG A 351 -11.38 26.59 -16.08
C ARG A 351 -10.75 26.40 -14.70
N VAL A 352 -11.36 25.58 -13.84
CA VAL A 352 -10.80 25.24 -12.52
C VAL A 352 -9.47 24.51 -12.69
N ALA A 353 -9.39 23.57 -13.62
CA ALA A 353 -8.16 22.84 -13.88
C ALA A 353 -7.02 23.76 -14.36
N ALA A 354 -7.31 24.74 -15.21
CA ALA A 354 -6.33 25.72 -15.66
C ALA A 354 -5.91 26.71 -14.55
N ALA A 355 -6.82 27.06 -13.63
CA ALA A 355 -6.49 27.92 -12.49
C ALA A 355 -5.57 27.20 -11.47
N LEU A 356 -5.72 25.89 -11.35
CA LEU A 356 -4.91 25.03 -10.47
C LEU A 356 -3.72 24.40 -11.21
N ASP A 357 -3.40 24.89 -12.41
CA ASP A 357 -2.31 24.41 -13.27
C ASP A 357 -2.27 22.88 -13.45
N ARG A 358 -3.44 22.25 -13.39
CA ARG A 358 -3.65 20.81 -13.59
C ARG A 358 -2.90 19.93 -12.59
N LEU A 359 -2.58 20.43 -11.40
CA LEU A 359 -1.93 19.68 -10.34
C LEU A 359 -2.92 18.70 -9.67
N PRO A 360 -2.71 17.36 -9.74
CA PRO A 360 -3.66 16.36 -9.24
C PRO A 360 -4.17 16.57 -7.81
N LEU A 361 -3.27 16.87 -6.87
CA LEU A 361 -3.65 17.07 -5.48
C LEU A 361 -4.56 18.30 -5.32
N ALA A 362 -4.25 19.40 -6.00
CA ALA A 362 -5.07 20.61 -5.99
C ALA A 362 -6.45 20.37 -6.62
N LEU A 363 -6.49 19.65 -7.75
CA LEU A 363 -7.75 19.27 -8.40
C LEU A 363 -8.61 18.39 -7.50
N THR A 364 -8.00 17.42 -6.82
CA THR A 364 -8.71 16.51 -5.92
C THR A 364 -9.33 17.27 -4.74
N GLN A 365 -8.60 18.23 -4.17
CA GLN A 365 -9.10 19.10 -3.10
C GLN A 365 -10.22 20.02 -3.59
N ALA A 366 -10.03 20.66 -4.75
CA ALA A 366 -11.02 21.54 -5.35
C ALA A 366 -12.33 20.80 -5.68
N GLY A 367 -12.23 19.63 -6.31
CA GLY A 367 -13.39 18.80 -6.63
C GLY A 367 -14.16 18.36 -5.38
N ALA A 368 -13.46 17.93 -4.33
CA ALA A 368 -14.10 17.58 -3.06
C ALA A 368 -14.83 18.78 -2.43
N TYR A 369 -14.17 19.94 -2.37
CA TYR A 369 -14.75 21.14 -1.79
C TYR A 369 -15.96 21.66 -2.59
N LEU A 370 -15.86 21.69 -3.92
CA LEU A 370 -16.96 22.12 -4.80
C LEU A 370 -18.17 21.19 -4.67
N ALA A 371 -17.95 19.88 -4.58
CA ALA A 371 -19.02 18.89 -4.39
C ALA A 371 -19.68 19.01 -3.01
N GLU A 372 -18.91 19.21 -1.95
CA GLU A 372 -19.43 19.33 -0.58
C GLU A 372 -20.14 20.65 -0.33
N SER A 373 -19.58 21.76 -0.82
CA SER A 373 -20.13 23.11 -0.58
C SER A 373 -21.26 23.49 -1.54
N GLY A 374 -21.34 22.86 -2.71
CA GLY A 374 -22.22 23.30 -3.80
C GLY A 374 -21.88 24.69 -4.35
N MET A 375 -20.67 25.20 -4.08
CA MET A 375 -20.23 26.54 -4.50
C MET A 375 -20.16 26.66 -6.02
N ASP A 376 -20.58 27.80 -6.54
CA ASP A 376 -20.46 28.09 -7.97
C ASP A 376 -19.01 28.25 -8.41
N THR A 377 -18.70 27.77 -9.61
CA THR A 377 -17.35 27.78 -10.19
C THR A 377 -16.73 29.17 -10.21
N GLU A 378 -17.50 30.20 -10.53
CA GLU A 378 -17.00 31.57 -10.64
C GLU A 378 -16.58 32.13 -9.28
N HIS A 379 -17.38 31.85 -8.24
CA HIS A 379 -17.07 32.21 -6.87
C HIS A 379 -15.84 31.46 -6.36
N TYR A 380 -15.73 30.16 -6.65
CA TYR A 380 -14.53 29.40 -6.30
C TYR A 380 -13.27 30.03 -6.89
N LEU A 381 -13.29 30.39 -8.19
CA LEU A 381 -12.16 31.02 -8.87
C LEU A 381 -11.80 32.39 -8.26
N ARG A 382 -12.79 33.21 -7.88
CA ARG A 382 -12.53 34.48 -7.18
C ARG A 382 -11.89 34.27 -5.81
N LEU A 383 -12.32 33.26 -5.06
CA LEU A 383 -11.73 32.92 -3.76
C LEU A 383 -10.34 32.32 -3.90
N LEU A 384 -10.08 31.55 -4.96
CA LEU A 384 -8.74 31.03 -5.25
C LEU A 384 -7.75 32.17 -5.53
N ASP A 385 -8.18 33.23 -6.20
CA ASP A 385 -7.35 34.41 -6.50
C ASP A 385 -7.05 35.27 -5.25
N SER A 386 -8.06 35.46 -4.38
CA SER A 386 -7.96 36.38 -3.23
C SER A 386 -7.65 35.73 -1.88
N ARG A 387 -7.87 34.42 -1.75
CA ARG A 387 -7.82 33.65 -0.48
C ARG A 387 -7.32 32.23 -0.70
N ALA A 388 -6.25 32.08 -1.48
CA ALA A 388 -5.71 30.80 -1.92
C ALA A 388 -5.41 29.83 -0.76
N ARG A 389 -4.77 30.30 0.32
CA ARG A 389 -4.44 29.48 1.49
C ARG A 389 -5.69 28.98 2.19
N GLU A 390 -6.67 29.86 2.41
CA GLU A 390 -7.91 29.49 3.08
C GLU A 390 -8.70 28.44 2.27
N ILE A 391 -8.84 28.67 0.96
CA ILE A 391 -9.66 27.78 0.12
C ILE A 391 -8.96 26.43 -0.12
N THR A 392 -7.63 26.42 -0.27
CA THR A 392 -6.87 25.16 -0.42
C THR A 392 -6.61 24.45 0.90
N ALA A 393 -6.81 25.12 2.05
CA ALA A 393 -6.92 24.47 3.35
C ALA A 393 -8.31 23.82 3.57
N ARG A 394 -9.34 24.30 2.87
CA ARG A 394 -10.71 23.78 2.92
C ARG A 394 -10.88 22.67 1.88
N GLY A 395 -10.47 21.48 2.28
CA GLY A 395 -10.54 20.27 1.48
C GLY A 395 -9.47 19.30 1.97
N ARG A 396 -9.86 18.36 2.83
CA ARG A 396 -8.98 17.28 3.28
C ARG A 396 -9.32 16.03 2.48
N PRO A 397 -8.48 15.61 1.52
CA PRO A 397 -8.62 14.29 0.94
C PRO A 397 -8.54 13.25 2.07
N ALA A 398 -9.40 12.23 2.07
CA ALA A 398 -9.32 11.14 3.04
C ALA A 398 -7.93 10.47 3.06
N ASP A 399 -7.24 10.50 1.92
CA ASP A 399 -5.97 9.81 1.67
C ASP A 399 -4.74 10.70 1.90
N TYR A 400 -4.91 11.98 2.26
CA TYR A 400 -3.80 12.91 2.50
C TYR A 400 -4.16 13.90 3.64
N PRO A 401 -3.68 13.68 4.87
CA PRO A 401 -4.16 14.40 6.06
C PRO A 401 -3.76 15.88 6.11
N THR A 402 -2.73 16.28 5.37
CA THR A 402 -2.20 17.66 5.34
C THR A 402 -2.71 18.41 4.11
N SER A 403 -3.26 19.61 4.28
CA SER A 403 -3.68 20.42 3.13
C SER A 403 -2.48 20.89 2.32
N LEU A 404 -2.68 21.15 1.02
CA LEU A 404 -1.60 21.60 0.13
C LEU A 404 -1.00 22.91 0.64
N ALA A 405 -1.84 23.84 1.11
CA ALA A 405 -1.42 25.08 1.77
C ALA A 405 -0.53 24.85 3.00
N ALA A 406 -0.84 23.84 3.83
CA ALA A 406 -0.04 23.55 5.01
C ALA A 406 1.34 22.97 4.64
N SER A 407 1.39 22.06 3.66
CA SER A 407 2.66 21.51 3.17
C SER A 407 3.56 22.57 2.54
N TRP A 408 3.01 23.48 1.72
CA TRP A 408 3.80 24.60 1.16
C TRP A 408 4.17 25.62 2.23
N GLY A 409 3.28 25.89 3.19
CA GLY A 409 3.57 26.79 4.32
C GLY A 409 4.82 26.38 5.08
N LEU A 410 4.91 25.09 5.48
CA LEU A 410 6.09 24.55 6.16
C LEU A 410 7.36 24.71 5.32
N VAL A 411 7.29 24.43 4.02
CA VAL A 411 8.45 24.60 3.14
C VAL A 411 8.90 26.05 3.06
N PHE A 412 7.97 27.00 2.98
CA PHE A 412 8.30 28.43 2.98
C PHE A 412 8.87 28.89 4.33
N ASP A 413 8.36 28.36 5.44
CA ASP A 413 8.91 28.63 6.78
C ASP A 413 10.35 28.13 6.89
N HIS A 414 10.62 26.88 6.46
CA HIS A 414 11.98 26.34 6.43
C HIS A 414 12.92 27.15 5.52
N LEU A 415 12.44 27.62 4.36
CA LEU A 415 13.24 28.50 3.51
C LEU A 415 13.52 29.86 4.18
N ALA A 416 12.56 30.40 4.94
CA ALA A 416 12.76 31.67 5.64
C ALA A 416 13.90 31.55 6.67
N ASP A 417 13.97 30.41 7.35
CA ASP A 417 14.97 30.14 8.39
C ASP A 417 16.34 29.74 7.80
N ASP A 418 16.36 28.83 6.82
CA ASP A 418 17.60 28.23 6.32
C ASP A 418 18.20 28.95 5.11
N GLU A 419 17.35 29.43 4.19
CA GLU A 419 17.74 29.90 2.84
C GLU A 419 16.94 31.14 2.41
N PRO A 420 17.06 32.28 3.12
CA PRO A 420 16.21 33.46 2.91
C PRO A 420 16.32 34.05 1.50
N ALA A 421 17.48 33.95 0.83
CA ALA A 421 17.64 34.37 -0.56
C ALA A 421 16.72 33.56 -1.51
N ALA A 422 16.52 32.27 -1.24
CA ALA A 422 15.65 31.41 -2.04
C ALA A 422 14.20 31.85 -1.90
N LEU A 423 13.76 32.13 -0.66
CA LEU A 423 12.41 32.65 -0.40
C LEU A 423 12.18 34.01 -1.07
N GLN A 424 13.15 34.92 -1.01
CA GLN A 424 13.08 36.22 -1.69
C GLN A 424 12.96 36.05 -3.21
N LEU A 425 13.75 35.16 -3.81
CA LEU A 425 13.69 34.88 -5.25
C LEU A 425 12.32 34.35 -5.66
N LEU A 426 11.79 33.37 -4.92
CA LEU A 426 10.46 32.80 -5.17
C LEU A 426 9.36 33.85 -4.97
N THR A 427 9.46 34.68 -3.93
CA THR A 427 8.48 35.73 -3.62
C THR A 427 8.43 36.79 -4.72
N ILE A 428 9.58 37.28 -5.20
CA ILE A 428 9.61 38.23 -6.32
C ILE A 428 9.06 37.57 -7.59
N GLY A 429 9.47 36.33 -7.88
CA GLY A 429 8.94 35.56 -9.00
C GLY A 429 7.43 35.33 -8.93
N ALA A 430 6.82 35.33 -7.74
CA ALA A 430 5.38 35.16 -7.56
C ALA A 430 4.54 36.34 -8.07
N TYR A 431 5.14 37.52 -8.22
CA TYR A 431 4.50 38.71 -8.81
C TYR A 431 4.74 38.85 -10.32
N LEU A 432 5.53 37.95 -10.91
CA LEU A 432 5.77 37.89 -12.35
C LEU A 432 4.77 36.93 -13.03
N ALA A 433 4.71 36.98 -14.36
CA ALA A 433 3.83 36.10 -15.13
C ALA A 433 4.18 34.61 -14.85
N PRO A 434 3.19 33.70 -14.83
CA PRO A 434 3.39 32.25 -14.69
C PRO A 434 3.92 31.62 -15.98
N GLU A 435 4.94 32.25 -16.57
CA GLU A 435 5.69 31.84 -17.76
C GLU A 435 7.17 31.72 -17.35
N PRO A 436 8.06 31.16 -18.19
CA PRO A 436 9.48 31.12 -17.87
C PRO A 436 10.04 32.52 -17.57
N ILE A 437 10.47 32.73 -16.32
CA ILE A 437 11.04 33.98 -15.83
C ILE A 437 12.56 33.93 -16.05
N PRO A 438 13.14 34.79 -16.91
CA PRO A 438 14.58 34.77 -17.18
C PRO A 438 15.40 35.13 -15.94
N PHE A 439 16.49 34.39 -15.67
CA PHE A 439 17.42 34.68 -14.58
C PHE A 439 18.08 36.05 -14.69
N SER A 440 18.24 36.55 -15.91
CA SER A 440 18.77 37.89 -16.16
C SER A 440 17.96 39.01 -15.49
N LEU A 441 16.68 38.78 -15.18
CA LEU A 441 15.87 39.75 -14.42
C LEU A 441 16.36 39.92 -12.98
N PHE A 442 17.03 38.91 -12.42
CA PHE A 442 17.59 38.96 -11.08
C PHE A 442 19.09 39.30 -11.12
N THR A 443 19.87 38.57 -11.93
CA THR A 443 21.33 38.72 -11.99
C THR A 443 21.79 40.00 -12.67
N GLY A 444 20.95 40.59 -13.54
CA GLY A 444 21.25 41.86 -14.23
C GLY A 444 20.86 43.12 -13.44
N HIS A 445 20.11 42.98 -12.35
CA HIS A 445 19.51 44.09 -11.59
C HIS A 445 19.65 43.90 -10.08
N THR A 446 20.83 43.48 -9.63
CA THR A 446 21.10 43.16 -8.23
C THR A 446 20.89 44.36 -7.30
N ASP A 447 20.98 45.58 -7.82
CA ASP A 447 20.73 46.84 -7.11
C ASP A 447 19.26 47.04 -6.71
N LEU A 448 18.33 46.34 -7.36
CA LEU A 448 16.89 46.37 -7.05
C LEU A 448 16.44 45.24 -6.13
N LEU A 449 17.34 44.30 -5.79
CA LEU A 449 17.02 43.13 -4.98
C LEU A 449 17.28 43.40 -3.49
N PRO A 450 16.50 42.81 -2.58
CA PRO A 450 16.80 42.84 -1.15
C PRO A 450 18.00 41.93 -0.83
N ASP A 451 18.73 42.24 0.23
CA ASP A 451 19.68 41.29 0.83
C ASP A 451 18.93 40.19 1.61
N PRO A 452 19.40 38.93 1.60
CA PRO A 452 20.67 38.47 1.01
C PRO A 452 20.60 38.10 -0.49
N LEU A 453 19.44 38.17 -1.14
CA LEU A 453 19.31 37.80 -2.55
C LEU A 453 20.19 38.66 -3.48
N ALA A 454 20.35 39.95 -3.22
CA ALA A 454 21.21 40.83 -4.01
C ALA A 454 22.67 40.33 -4.05
N ALA A 455 23.22 39.96 -2.88
CA ALA A 455 24.56 39.40 -2.78
C ALA A 455 24.67 38.06 -3.52
N VAL A 456 23.69 37.17 -3.36
CA VAL A 456 23.68 35.84 -4.02
C VAL A 456 23.54 35.97 -5.54
N ALA A 457 22.66 36.85 -6.02
CA ALA A 457 22.45 37.07 -7.45
C ALA A 457 23.65 37.75 -8.14
N GLY A 458 24.46 38.50 -7.38
CA GLY A 458 25.71 39.11 -7.85
C GLY A 458 26.88 38.13 -7.98
N ASP A 459 26.81 36.95 -7.35
CA ASP A 459 27.80 35.88 -7.48
C ASP A 459 27.24 34.74 -8.35
N PRO A 460 27.78 34.52 -9.57
CA PRO A 460 27.31 33.48 -10.47
C PRO A 460 27.33 32.07 -9.86
N LEU A 461 28.30 31.75 -8.99
CA LEU A 461 28.38 30.44 -8.34
C LEU A 461 27.31 30.32 -7.27
N ALA A 462 27.17 31.33 -6.41
CA ALA A 462 26.14 31.33 -5.37
C ALA A 462 24.72 31.28 -5.96
N PHE A 463 24.46 31.99 -7.06
CA PHE A 463 23.17 31.93 -7.74
C PHE A 463 22.90 30.57 -8.40
N THR A 464 23.96 29.92 -8.94
CA THR A 464 23.86 28.55 -9.46
C THR A 464 23.55 27.56 -8.34
N ASP A 465 24.20 27.70 -7.19
CA ASP A 465 23.92 26.86 -6.01
C ASP A 465 22.48 27.06 -5.52
N LEU A 466 22.02 28.31 -5.43
CA LEU A 466 20.65 28.69 -5.05
C LEU A 466 19.60 28.05 -5.97
N THR A 467 19.74 28.22 -7.28
CA THR A 467 18.80 27.65 -8.27
C THR A 467 18.86 26.12 -8.28
N GLY A 468 20.04 25.54 -8.07
CA GLY A 468 20.22 24.10 -7.87
C GLY A 468 19.47 23.58 -6.65
N GLN A 469 19.48 24.31 -5.53
CA GLN A 469 18.70 23.95 -4.34
C GLN A 469 17.19 23.99 -4.60
N LEU A 470 16.69 25.06 -5.25
CA LEU A 470 15.28 25.20 -5.62
C LEU A 470 14.80 24.06 -6.54
N ARG A 471 15.65 23.65 -7.48
CA ARG A 471 15.41 22.49 -8.35
C ARG A 471 15.31 21.19 -7.56
N ARG A 472 16.25 20.92 -6.64
CA ARG A 472 16.24 19.70 -5.81
C ARG A 472 15.00 19.58 -4.94
N ARG A 473 14.52 20.70 -4.39
CA ARG A 473 13.31 20.76 -3.55
C ARG A 473 12.01 20.76 -4.38
N ALA A 474 12.09 20.83 -5.70
CA ALA A 474 10.98 20.91 -6.66
C ALA A 474 9.97 22.04 -6.34
N LEU A 475 10.47 23.19 -5.90
CA LEU A 475 9.65 24.36 -5.53
C LEU A 475 9.32 25.23 -6.74
N ALA A 476 10.21 25.21 -7.73
CA ALA A 476 10.06 25.84 -9.03
C ALA A 476 10.56 24.86 -10.09
N ARG A 477 10.05 24.99 -11.31
CA ARG A 477 10.71 24.39 -12.47
C ARG A 477 11.90 25.27 -12.82
N ILE A 478 13.09 24.69 -12.79
CA ILE A 478 14.35 25.37 -13.09
C ILE A 478 14.86 24.81 -14.42
N ASP A 479 14.87 25.65 -15.43
CA ASP A 479 15.49 25.39 -16.73
C ASP A 479 16.88 26.07 -16.78
N THR A 480 17.56 26.05 -17.92
CA THR A 480 18.96 26.50 -18.02
C THR A 480 19.16 27.98 -17.64
N ASP A 481 18.22 28.84 -18.01
CA ASP A 481 18.31 30.29 -17.88
C ASP A 481 17.05 30.93 -17.29
N SER A 482 16.14 30.12 -16.76
CA SER A 482 14.84 30.57 -16.28
C SER A 482 14.28 29.72 -15.15
N LEU A 483 13.40 30.33 -14.36
CA LEU A 483 12.55 29.64 -13.40
C LEU A 483 11.08 29.83 -13.78
N THR A 484 10.26 28.80 -13.55
CA THR A 484 8.80 28.88 -13.68
C THR A 484 8.16 28.48 -12.37
N LEU A 485 7.27 29.34 -11.86
CA LEU A 485 6.45 29.07 -10.67
C LEU A 485 5.05 28.64 -11.08
N HIS A 486 4.54 27.65 -10.36
CA HIS A 486 3.16 27.22 -10.51
C HIS A 486 2.22 28.28 -9.91
N ARG A 487 1.10 28.58 -10.56
CA ARG A 487 0.16 29.66 -10.16
C ARG A 487 -0.33 29.56 -8.74
N LEU A 488 -0.57 28.33 -8.27
CA LEU A 488 -0.94 28.10 -6.87
C LEU A 488 0.21 28.44 -5.90
N VAL A 489 1.45 28.09 -6.24
CA VAL A 489 2.64 28.46 -5.45
C VAL A 489 2.79 29.98 -5.45
N GLN A 490 2.60 30.64 -6.60
CA GLN A 490 2.60 32.11 -6.67
C GLN A 490 1.49 32.73 -5.81
N ALA A 491 0.28 32.17 -5.82
CA ALA A 491 -0.83 32.67 -5.01
C ALA A 491 -0.55 32.52 -3.50
N LEU A 492 0.00 31.37 -3.07
CA LEU A 492 0.37 31.14 -1.67
C LEU A 492 1.52 32.05 -1.20
N LEU A 493 2.52 32.30 -2.07
CA LEU A 493 3.63 33.21 -1.77
C LEU A 493 3.16 34.67 -1.67
N ARG A 494 2.30 35.13 -2.58
CA ARG A 494 1.71 36.48 -2.55
C ARG A 494 0.89 36.69 -1.28
N GLU A 495 0.01 35.76 -0.93
CA GLU A 495 -0.79 35.85 0.30
C GLU A 495 0.09 35.86 1.55
N ARG A 496 1.16 35.05 1.59
CA ARG A 496 2.14 35.08 2.69
C ARG A 496 2.77 36.47 2.82
N HIS A 497 3.30 36.97 1.71
CA HIS A 497 3.99 38.26 1.65
C HIS A 497 3.08 39.41 2.09
N ASP A 498 1.85 39.49 1.57
CA ASP A 498 0.89 40.54 1.91
C ASP A 498 0.55 40.53 3.41
N ARG A 499 0.43 39.35 4.04
CA ARG A 499 0.20 39.23 5.49
C ARG A 499 1.38 39.67 6.33
N GLU A 500 2.61 39.37 5.92
CA GLU A 500 3.80 39.82 6.64
C GLU A 500 3.92 41.34 6.60
N HIS A 501 3.51 41.97 5.49
CA HIS A 501 3.44 43.42 5.35
C HIS A 501 2.33 44.05 6.20
N ASP A 502 1.13 43.47 6.21
CA ASP A 502 0.00 43.96 7.02
C ASP A 502 0.26 43.82 8.53
N ASN A 503 0.85 42.70 8.98
CA ASN A 503 1.18 42.51 10.40
C ASN A 503 2.41 43.33 10.84
N GLY A 504 3.32 43.67 9.93
CA GLY A 504 4.45 44.56 10.20
C GLY A 504 4.06 46.03 10.32
N ALA A 505 2.92 46.45 9.73
CA ALA A 505 2.39 47.79 9.82
C ALA A 505 1.63 48.08 11.14
N ASP A 506 1.25 47.03 11.89
CA ASP A 506 0.52 47.09 13.17
C ASP A 506 1.41 46.80 14.40
N ALA A 507 2.73 46.66 14.23
CA ALA A 507 3.66 46.56 15.36
C ALA A 507 4.03 47.98 15.88
N PRO A 508 3.78 48.29 17.17
CA PRO A 508 3.93 49.64 17.74
C PRO A 508 5.38 50.14 17.85
#